data_AF-A0A9E5BRY6-F1
#
_entry.id   AF-A0A9E5BRY6-F1
#
_cell.length_a   1.000
_cell.length_b   1.000
_cell.length_c   1.000
_cell.angle_alpha   90.00
_cell.angle_beta   90.00
_cell.angle_gamma   90.00
#
_symmetry.space_group_name_H-M   'P 1'
#
loop_
_entity.id
_entity.type
_entity.pdbx_description
1 polymer ?
#
loop_
_entity_poly.entity_id
_entity_poly.type
_entity_poly.pdbx_seq_one_letter_code
_entity_poly.pdbx_strand_id
1 'polypeptide(L)'
;MADPIVYVEQRIAAAFATIGGAKAIGVDIAVRASDRADAQVNGSIALAKALGLTPRDVATKVLEVAELSDICSDAQVAGPGFINLTFQNDFLARELLSSSVSEKLGVRNAAKSRKIVIDYSAPNVAKEMH
;
A
#
# COMPACT_ATOMS: atom_id res chain seq x y z
N MET A 1 -10.06 2.99 -9.13
CA MET A 1 -9.36 1.73 -8.82
C MET A 1 -9.93 1.19 -7.51
N ALA A 2 -10.05 -0.14 -7.35
CA ALA A 2 -10.83 -0.69 -6.24
C ALA A 2 -10.17 -0.61 -4.85
N ASP A 3 -8.84 -0.47 -4.77
CA ASP A 3 -8.12 -0.49 -3.49
C ASP A 3 -7.35 0.84 -3.24
N PRO A 4 -7.81 1.70 -2.31
CA PRO A 4 -7.14 2.96 -2.01
C PRO A 4 -5.73 2.80 -1.41
N ILE A 5 -5.43 1.64 -0.78
CA ILE A 5 -4.14 1.39 -0.11
C ILE A 5 -2.96 1.50 -1.08
N VAL A 6 -3.14 1.08 -2.33
CA VAL A 6 -2.04 1.10 -3.31
C VAL A 6 -1.59 2.52 -3.63
N TYR A 7 -2.50 3.51 -3.70
CA TYR A 7 -2.10 4.89 -3.97
C TYR A 7 -1.21 5.43 -2.85
N VAL A 8 -1.57 5.09 -1.61
CA VAL A 8 -0.74 5.39 -0.44
C VAL A 8 0.58 4.63 -0.53
N GLU A 9 0.57 3.33 -0.80
CA GLU A 9 1.79 2.53 -0.93
C GLU A 9 2.76 3.12 -1.93
N GLN A 10 2.26 3.61 -3.08
CA GLN A 10 3.09 4.25 -4.10
C GLN A 10 3.76 5.53 -3.58
N ARG A 11 3.01 6.42 -2.92
CA ARG A 11 3.57 7.67 -2.38
C ARG A 11 4.51 7.44 -1.21
N ILE A 12 4.14 6.53 -0.30
CA ILE A 12 5.00 6.13 0.81
C ILE A 12 6.28 5.46 0.29
N ALA A 13 6.20 4.59 -0.71
CA ALA A 13 7.39 3.96 -1.31
C ALA A 13 8.34 5.00 -1.91
N ALA A 14 7.80 6.00 -2.61
CA ALA A 14 8.58 7.11 -3.13
C ALA A 14 9.24 7.91 -1.99
N ALA A 15 8.50 8.24 -0.93
CA ALA A 15 9.05 8.94 0.23
C ALA A 15 10.15 8.14 0.94
N PHE A 16 9.96 6.83 1.12
CA PHE A 16 10.97 5.93 1.69
C PHE A 16 12.23 5.89 0.83
N ALA A 17 12.09 5.83 -0.50
CA ALA A 17 13.23 5.87 -1.41
C ALA A 17 13.98 7.21 -1.33
N THR A 18 13.26 8.33 -1.23
CA THR A 18 13.85 9.66 -1.08
C THR A 18 14.62 9.80 0.24
N ILE A 19 14.09 9.29 1.35
CA ILE A 19 14.69 9.43 2.69
C ILE A 19 15.81 8.42 2.92
N GLY A 20 15.59 7.18 2.48
CA GLY A 20 16.49 6.06 2.75
C GLY A 20 17.52 5.79 1.67
N GLY A 21 17.31 6.27 0.43
CA GLY A 21 18.16 5.97 -0.71
C GLY A 21 18.43 4.47 -0.84
N ALA A 22 19.70 4.08 -0.98
CA ALA A 22 20.10 2.68 -1.03
C ALA A 22 19.72 1.87 0.22
N LYS A 23 19.58 2.51 1.39
CA LYS A 23 19.18 1.84 2.64
C LYS A 23 17.68 1.55 2.74
N ALA A 24 16.87 2.11 1.85
CA ALA A 24 15.45 1.73 1.73
C ALA A 24 15.24 0.46 0.90
N ILE A 25 16.26 0.00 0.15
CA ILE A 25 16.14 -1.20 -0.68
C ILE A 25 15.92 -2.42 0.21
N GLY A 26 14.83 -3.14 -0.04
CA GLY A 26 14.47 -4.35 0.72
C GLY A 26 13.81 -4.08 2.08
N VAL A 27 13.58 -2.81 2.45
CA VAL A 27 12.75 -2.48 3.62
C VAL A 27 11.28 -2.71 3.28
N ASP A 28 10.60 -3.53 4.09
CA ASP A 28 9.14 -3.68 3.98
C ASP A 28 8.46 -2.39 4.43
N ILE A 29 7.80 -1.72 3.50
CA ILE A 29 7.04 -0.50 3.76
C ILE A 29 5.77 -0.81 4.57
N ALA A 30 5.19 -2.01 4.35
CA ALA A 30 3.96 -2.53 4.96
C ALA A 30 2.90 -1.45 5.25
N VAL A 31 2.09 -1.14 4.24
CA VAL A 31 0.83 -0.40 4.43
C VAL A 31 -0.29 -1.42 4.57
N ARG A 32 -1.03 -1.36 5.68
CA ARG A 32 -2.07 -2.35 6.01
C ARG A 32 -3.30 -1.68 6.60
N ALA A 33 -4.45 -2.34 6.56
CA ALA A 33 -5.63 -1.91 7.29
C ALA A 33 -5.31 -1.79 8.80
N SER A 34 -5.99 -0.86 9.48
CA SER A 34 -5.77 -0.57 10.90
C SER A 34 -7.08 -0.54 11.67
N ASP A 35 -7.02 -0.86 12.97
CA ASP A 35 -8.15 -0.69 13.89
C ASP A 35 -8.21 0.74 14.46
N ARG A 36 -7.18 1.56 14.22
CA ARG A 36 -7.04 2.92 14.77
C ARG A 36 -7.22 4.03 13.74
N ALA A 37 -7.25 3.66 12.46
CA ALA A 37 -7.44 4.52 11.29
C ALA A 37 -7.80 3.63 10.09
N ASP A 38 -7.97 4.18 8.89
CA ASP A 38 -8.30 3.34 7.72
C ASP A 38 -7.10 2.49 7.27
N ALA A 39 -5.89 3.04 7.39
CA ALA A 39 -4.65 2.32 7.11
C ALA A 39 -3.51 2.74 8.05
N GLN A 40 -2.46 1.91 8.12
CA GLN A 40 -1.26 2.16 8.89
C GLN A 40 0.00 1.77 8.11
N VAL A 41 1.02 2.63 8.14
CA VAL A 41 2.36 2.36 7.61
C VAL A 41 3.27 1.90 8.75
N ASN A 42 3.94 0.76 8.56
CA ASN A 42 4.79 0.15 9.58
C ASN A 42 6.29 0.22 9.27
N GLY A 43 6.66 0.51 8.02
CA GLY A 43 8.05 0.41 7.55
C GLY A 43 9.04 1.39 8.19
N SER A 44 8.57 2.47 8.83
CA SER A 44 9.45 3.51 9.40
C SER A 44 10.39 2.96 10.48
N ILE A 45 9.96 1.92 11.21
CA ILE A 45 10.77 1.27 12.24
C ILE A 45 11.97 0.54 11.63
N ALA A 46 11.74 -0.23 10.58
CA ALA A 46 12.80 -0.96 9.88
C ALA A 46 13.75 0.01 9.17
N LEU A 47 13.22 1.04 8.51
CA LEU A 47 14.04 2.06 7.84
C LEU A 47 14.90 2.85 8.84
N ALA A 48 14.34 3.23 9.99
CA ALA A 48 15.08 3.93 11.04
C ALA A 48 16.26 3.12 11.57
N LYS A 49 16.09 1.80 11.75
CA LYS A 49 17.19 0.91 12.12
C LYS A 49 18.32 0.92 11.08
N ALA A 50 18.00 0.92 9.79
CA ALA A 50 19.00 0.97 8.72
C ALA A 50 19.72 2.34 8.64
N LEU A 51 19.01 3.41 8.99
CA LEU A 51 19.52 4.78 8.97
C LEU A 51 20.26 5.18 10.25
N GLY A 52 20.07 4.47 11.37
CA GLY A 52 20.58 4.88 12.68
C GLY A 52 19.82 6.09 13.26
N LEU A 53 18.54 6.23 12.91
CA LEU A 53 17.66 7.31 13.36
C LEU A 53 16.58 6.75 14.30
N THR A 54 15.81 7.63 14.95
CA THR A 54 14.62 7.18 15.68
C THR A 54 13.48 6.87 14.70
N PRO A 55 12.63 5.85 14.96
CA PRO A 55 11.50 5.54 14.08
C PRO A 55 10.50 6.69 13.94
N ARG A 56 10.33 7.51 14.98
CA ARG A 56 9.46 8.68 14.96
C ARG A 56 9.99 9.78 14.03
N ASP A 57 11.31 10.02 14.02
CA ASP A 57 11.91 10.99 13.10
C ASP A 57 11.76 10.55 11.65
N VAL A 58 11.97 9.26 11.36
CA VAL A 58 11.77 8.71 10.03
C VAL A 58 10.30 8.81 9.61
N ALA A 59 9.37 8.44 10.48
CA ALA A 59 7.94 8.55 10.19
C ALA A 59 7.50 9.99 9.90
N THR A 60 8.04 10.97 10.65
CA THR A 60 7.75 12.39 10.44
C THR A 60 8.27 12.86 9.09
N LYS A 61 9.53 12.55 8.76
CA LYS A 61 10.12 12.87 7.44
C LYS A 61 9.34 12.22 6.29
N VAL A 62 8.88 10.99 6.46
CA VAL A 62 8.05 10.30 5.47
C VAL A 62 6.77 11.09 5.20
N LEU A 63 6.08 11.55 6.25
CA LEU A 63 4.85 12.34 6.09
C LEU A 63 5.09 13.68 5.36
N GLU A 64 6.22 14.33 5.61
CA GLU A 64 6.59 15.58 4.93
C GLU A 64 6.80 15.39 3.43
N VAL A 65 7.30 14.22 3.00
CA VAL A 65 7.66 13.94 1.61
C VAL A 65 6.56 13.19 0.85
N ALA A 66 5.72 12.42 1.53
CA ALA A 66 4.74 11.54 0.89
C ALA A 66 3.56 12.27 0.23
N GLU A 67 3.40 13.58 0.46
CA GLU A 67 2.34 14.42 -0.12
C GLU A 67 0.97 13.72 -0.07
N LEU A 68 0.38 13.51 1.10
CA LEU A 68 -0.87 12.73 1.23
C LEU A 68 -2.14 13.58 1.25
N SER A 69 -2.05 14.89 1.04
CA SER A 69 -3.14 15.85 1.30
C SER A 69 -4.33 15.78 0.35
N ASP A 70 -4.24 15.07 -0.77
CA ASP A 70 -5.35 14.82 -1.71
C ASP A 70 -5.94 13.40 -1.56
N ILE A 71 -5.32 12.56 -0.72
CA ILE A 71 -5.73 11.17 -0.44
C ILE A 71 -6.25 11.04 0.99
N CYS A 72 -5.56 11.62 1.96
CA CYS A 72 -5.81 11.49 3.39
C CYS A 72 -6.39 12.79 3.96
N SER A 73 -7.42 12.67 4.78
CA SER A 73 -7.96 13.77 5.59
C SER A 73 -7.10 14.02 6.82
N ASP A 74 -6.45 12.96 7.31
CA ASP A 74 -5.53 13.01 8.44
C ASP A 74 -4.43 11.95 8.28
N ALA A 75 -3.22 12.29 8.70
CA ALA A 75 -2.06 11.41 8.64
C ALA A 75 -1.14 11.73 9.82
N GLN A 76 -0.99 10.78 10.75
CA GLN A 76 -0.36 11.04 12.05
C GLN A 76 0.66 9.99 12.43
N VAL A 77 1.78 10.45 13.01
CA VAL A 77 2.76 9.55 13.62
C VAL A 77 2.25 9.07 14.99
N ALA A 78 2.10 7.76 15.13
CA ALA A 78 1.61 7.10 16.33
C ALA A 78 2.67 6.17 16.95
N GLY A 79 2.65 6.08 18.28
CA GLY A 79 3.49 5.15 19.03
C GLY A 79 4.98 5.30 18.72
N PRO A 80 5.71 4.19 18.53
CA PRO A 80 7.16 4.22 18.26
C PRO A 80 7.53 4.88 16.94
N GLY A 81 6.66 4.84 15.93
CA GLY A 81 6.93 5.33 14.57
C GLY A 81 5.97 4.76 13.52
N PHE A 82 4.75 4.36 13.92
CA PHE A 82 3.70 4.02 12.97
C PHE A 82 3.14 5.29 12.35
N ILE A 83 2.61 5.20 11.13
CA ILE A 83 1.87 6.31 10.51
C ILE A 83 0.43 5.84 10.32
N ASN A 84 -0.50 6.40 11.08
CA ASN A 84 -1.94 6.18 10.91
C ASN A 84 -2.47 7.11 9.82
N LEU A 85 -3.34 6.58 8.96
CA LEU A 85 -3.87 7.26 7.80
C LEU A 85 -5.39 7.16 7.78
N THR A 86 -6.06 8.31 7.71
CA THR A 86 -7.51 8.41 7.50
C THR A 86 -7.75 8.99 6.13
N PHE A 87 -8.51 8.31 5.29
CA PHE A 87 -8.77 8.71 3.91
C PHE A 87 -9.72 9.93 3.85
N GLN A 88 -9.66 10.67 2.75
CA GLN A 88 -10.68 11.67 2.45
C GLN A 88 -11.91 10.99 1.87
N ASN A 89 -13.09 11.37 2.35
CA ASN A 89 -14.36 10.91 1.78
C ASN A 89 -14.46 11.25 0.29
N ASP A 90 -14.01 12.45 -0.12
CA ASP A 90 -14.03 12.88 -1.52
C ASP A 90 -13.06 12.05 -2.40
N PHE A 91 -11.94 11.61 -1.86
CA PHE A 91 -11.04 10.68 -2.54
C PHE A 91 -11.72 9.31 -2.73
N LEU A 92 -12.26 8.74 -1.66
CA LEU A 92 -12.96 7.45 -1.71
C LEU A 92 -14.16 7.48 -2.65
N ALA A 93 -14.98 8.53 -2.61
CA ALA A 93 -16.14 8.70 -3.48
C ALA A 93 -15.75 8.76 -4.95
N ARG A 94 -14.67 9.50 -5.29
CA ARG A 94 -14.13 9.57 -6.65
C ARG A 94 -13.65 8.21 -7.14
N GLU A 95 -12.92 7.47 -6.31
CA GLU A 95 -12.41 6.15 -6.68
C GLU A 95 -13.53 5.10 -6.83
N LEU A 96 -14.55 5.15 -5.98
CA LEU A 96 -15.73 4.28 -6.09
C LEU A 96 -16.52 4.57 -7.37
N LEU A 97 -16.76 5.85 -7.69
CA LEU A 97 -17.44 6.24 -8.92
C LEU A 97 -16.64 5.83 -10.16
N SER A 98 -15.33 6.08 -10.17
CA SER A 98 -14.46 5.66 -11.28
C SER A 98 -14.48 4.14 -11.47
N SER A 99 -14.53 3.38 -10.37
CA SER A 99 -14.57 1.93 -10.42
C SER A 99 -15.93 1.42 -10.89
N SER A 100 -17.03 2.02 -10.47
CA SER A 100 -18.39 1.56 -10.83
C SER A 100 -18.73 1.72 -12.31
N VAL A 101 -18.12 2.70 -12.99
CA VAL A 101 -18.30 2.92 -14.43
C VAL A 101 -17.25 2.20 -15.29
N SER A 102 -16.27 1.53 -14.68
CA SER A 102 -15.22 0.77 -15.36
C SER A 102 -15.67 -0.65 -15.65
N GLU A 103 -15.42 -1.15 -16.88
CA GLU A 103 -15.69 -2.53 -17.28
C GLU A 103 -15.06 -3.57 -16.32
N LYS A 104 -13.89 -3.25 -15.76
CA LYS A 104 -13.15 -4.14 -14.85
C LYS A 104 -13.39 -3.81 -13.38
N LEU A 105 -14.38 -2.99 -13.05
CA LEU A 105 -14.73 -2.61 -11.68
C LEU A 105 -13.53 -2.10 -10.87
N GLY A 106 -12.64 -1.34 -11.51
CA GLY A 106 -11.44 -0.80 -10.87
C GLY A 106 -10.25 -1.77 -10.74
N VAL A 107 -10.32 -2.98 -11.29
CA VAL A 107 -9.18 -3.90 -11.40
C VAL A 107 -8.18 -3.39 -12.44
N ARG A 108 -6.93 -3.17 -12.02
CA ARG A 108 -5.86 -2.71 -12.91
C ARG A 108 -5.31 -3.86 -13.75
N ASN A 109 -4.89 -3.52 -14.96
CA ASN A 109 -4.07 -4.42 -15.76
C ASN A 109 -2.66 -4.54 -15.15
N ALA A 110 -2.06 -5.73 -15.27
CA ALA A 110 -0.66 -5.92 -14.92
C ALA A 110 0.23 -5.05 -15.82
N ALA A 111 1.20 -4.35 -15.23
CA ALA A 111 2.15 -3.52 -15.98
C ALA A 111 3.00 -4.35 -16.97
N LYS A 112 3.24 -5.63 -16.64
CA LYS A 112 3.91 -6.59 -17.52
C LYS A 112 3.05 -7.84 -17.62
N SER A 113 2.60 -8.15 -18.83
CA SER A 113 1.90 -9.41 -19.10
C SER A 113 2.83 -10.59 -18.83
N ARG A 114 2.32 -11.61 -18.14
CA ARG A 114 3.03 -12.85 -17.85
C ARG A 114 2.18 -14.02 -18.31
N LYS A 115 2.81 -15.02 -18.91
CA LYS A 115 2.17 -16.30 -19.18
C LYS A 115 2.17 -17.10 -17.89
N ILE A 116 0.98 -17.44 -17.40
CA ILE A 116 0.79 -18.30 -16.22
C ILE A 116 0.06 -19.55 -16.70
N VAL A 117 0.64 -20.73 -16.46
CA VAL A 117 -0.01 -22.02 -16.73
C VAL A 117 -0.72 -22.46 -15.47
N ILE A 118 -2.03 -22.67 -15.57
CA ILE A 118 -2.86 -23.21 -14.50
C ILE A 118 -3.35 -24.57 -14.99
N ASP A 119 -2.73 -25.64 -14.50
CA ASP A 119 -3.21 -27.01 -14.66
C ASP A 119 -4.04 -27.36 -13.43
N TYR A 120 -5.34 -27.53 -13.60
CA TYR A 120 -6.26 -27.75 -12.48
C TYR A 120 -7.31 -28.81 -12.84
N SER A 121 -7.90 -29.39 -11.79
CA SER A 121 -8.87 -30.47 -11.81
C SER A 121 -8.30 -31.82 -12.29
N ALA A 122 -7.78 -31.90 -13.52
CA ALA A 122 -7.21 -33.09 -14.16
C ALA A 122 -7.84 -34.44 -13.69
N PRO A 123 -9.19 -34.61 -13.77
CA PRO A 123 -9.84 -35.78 -13.22
C PRO A 123 -9.48 -37.03 -14.04
N ASN A 124 -9.49 -38.18 -13.38
CA ASN A 124 -9.21 -39.45 -14.05
C ASN A 124 -10.40 -39.87 -14.92
N VAL A 125 -10.17 -40.06 -16.22
CA VAL A 125 -11.21 -40.46 -17.20
C VAL A 125 -11.91 -41.78 -16.86
N ALA A 126 -11.24 -42.69 -16.14
CA ALA A 126 -11.77 -44.02 -15.80
C ALA A 126 -12.55 -44.05 -14.47
N LYS A 127 -12.67 -42.92 -13.76
CA LYS A 127 -13.33 -42.85 -12.45
C LYS A 127 -14.23 -41.61 -12.38
N GLU A 128 -15.23 -41.64 -11.52
CA GLU A 128 -15.99 -40.43 -11.22
C GLU A 128 -15.08 -39.36 -10.63
N MET A 129 -15.35 -38.10 -10.97
CA MET A 129 -14.65 -36.96 -10.37
C MET A 129 -15.08 -36.80 -8.91
N HIS A 130 -14.11 -36.81 -8.00
CA HIS A 130 -14.27 -36.63 -6.56
C HIS A 130 -13.16 -35.73 -6.02
#